data_AF-A0AAD0FQ92-F1
#
_entry.id   AF-A0AAD0FQ92-F1
#
_cell.length_a   1.000
_cell.length_b   1.000
_cell.length_c   1.000
_cell.angle_alpha   90.00
_cell.angle_beta   90.00
_cell.angle_gamma   90.00
#
_symmetry.space_group_name_H-M   'P 1'
#
loop_
_entity.id
_entity.type
_entity.pdbx_description
1 polymer ?
#
loop_
_entity_poly.entity_id
_entity_poly.type
_entity_poly.pdbx_seq_one_letter_code
_entity_poly.pdbx_strand_id
1 'polypeptide(L)'
;MRAAGKALISVVVVVAGIALLPGLLYLLGLALVEGRPKPADRAPSGVAACSSEPRAGYQPMNPWRFAAQFFDKDVMQKKVPEVEREAFWIARRHLWRQPRHGMLRWHLSSTALTIWITRHWSTAQIADTARKEDFCRTWSKRRVPGGPMRQ
;
A
#
# COMPACT_ATOMS: atom_id res chain seq x y z
N MET A 1 46.53 -4.49 10.55
CA MET A 1 45.71 -4.99 9.40
C MET A 1 44.47 -5.81 9.79
N ARG A 2 44.46 -6.61 10.87
CA ARG A 2 43.27 -7.41 11.29
C ARG A 2 42.05 -6.58 11.73
N ALA A 3 42.25 -5.43 12.36
CA ALA A 3 41.15 -4.56 12.83
C ALA A 3 40.40 -3.88 11.67
N ALA A 4 41.12 -3.41 10.65
CA ALA A 4 40.53 -2.79 9.45
C ALA A 4 39.66 -3.79 8.66
N GLY A 5 40.08 -5.05 8.56
CA GLY A 5 39.29 -6.11 7.93
C GLY A 5 38.00 -6.43 8.71
N LYS A 6 38.05 -6.48 10.04
CA LYS A 6 36.87 -6.69 10.88
C LYS A 6 35.89 -5.51 10.81
N ALA A 7 36.40 -4.28 10.77
CA ALA A 7 35.58 -3.08 10.62
C ALA A 7 34.85 -3.06 9.28
N LEU A 8 35.53 -3.40 8.18
CA LEU A 8 34.93 -3.50 6.85
C LEU A 8 33.81 -4.54 6.82
N ILE A 9 34.04 -5.74 7.38
CA ILE A 9 33.03 -6.80 7.48
C ILE A 9 31.82 -6.31 8.26
N SER A 10 32.03 -5.65 9.41
CA SER A 10 30.93 -5.11 10.22
C SER A 10 30.09 -4.11 9.43
N VAL A 11 30.72 -3.21 8.68
CA VAL A 11 30.02 -2.22 7.86
C VAL A 11 29.19 -2.91 6.77
N VAL A 12 29.79 -3.89 6.07
CA VAL A 12 29.09 -4.66 5.02
C VAL A 12 27.86 -5.38 5.60
N VAL A 13 27.99 -6.00 6.76
CA VAL A 13 26.87 -6.70 7.44
C VAL A 13 25.75 -5.71 7.81
N VAL A 14 26.08 -4.54 8.36
CA VAL A 14 25.08 -3.52 8.69
C VAL A 14 24.36 -3.01 7.45
N VAL A 15 25.10 -2.69 6.38
CA VAL A 15 24.53 -2.23 5.11
C VAL A 15 23.62 -3.29 4.50
N ALA A 16 24.05 -4.55 4.48
CA ALA A 16 23.24 -5.66 3.98
C ALA A 16 21.96 -5.84 4.81
N GLY A 17 22.05 -5.74 6.14
CA GLY A 17 20.89 -5.81 7.02
C GLY A 17 19.85 -4.72 6.73
N ILE A 18 20.31 -3.47 6.56
CA ILE A 18 19.44 -2.33 6.22
C ILE A 18 18.81 -2.53 4.83
N ALA A 19 19.61 -2.95 3.84
CA ALA A 19 19.13 -3.17 2.48
C ALA A 19 18.06 -4.26 2.38
N LEU A 20 18.10 -5.29 3.24
CA LEU A 20 17.12 -6.37 3.25
C LEU A 20 15.84 -6.02 4.05
N LEU A 21 15.91 -5.03 4.94
CA LEU A 21 14.85 -4.71 5.88
C LEU A 21 13.47 -4.46 5.23
N PRO A 22 13.33 -3.71 4.12
CA PRO A 22 12.02 -3.50 3.49
C PRO A 22 11.37 -4.80 3.03
N GLY A 23 12.16 -5.72 2.47
CA GLY A 23 11.70 -7.04 2.04
C GLY A 23 11.27 -7.90 3.22
N LEU A 24 12.07 -7.94 4.30
CA LEU A 24 11.76 -8.71 5.51
C LEU A 24 10.48 -8.21 6.19
N LEU A 25 10.30 -6.89 6.31
CA LEU A 25 9.09 -6.29 6.88
C LEU A 25 7.86 -6.56 6.02
N TYR A 26 7.99 -6.55 4.69
CA TYR A 26 6.92 -6.93 3.77
C TYR A 26 6.50 -8.39 3.97
N LEU A 27 7.46 -9.33 4.07
CA LEU A 27 7.17 -10.74 4.32
C LEU A 27 6.52 -10.96 5.69
N LEU A 28 7.04 -10.29 6.73
CA LEU A 28 6.48 -10.34 8.07
C LEU A 28 5.03 -9.83 8.08
N GLY A 29 4.78 -8.67 7.48
CA GLY A 29 3.43 -8.12 7.37
C GLY A 29 2.46 -9.06 6.66
N LEU A 30 2.91 -9.74 5.60
CA LEU A 30 2.09 -10.72 4.89
C LEU A 30 1.84 -12.02 5.66
N ALA A 31 2.79 -12.47 6.48
CA ALA A 31 2.65 -13.65 7.32
C ALA A 31 1.68 -13.43 8.48
N LEU A 32 1.51 -12.18 8.90
CA LEU A 32 0.61 -11.75 9.98
C LEU A 32 -0.84 -11.55 9.54
N VAL A 33 -1.14 -11.63 8.23
CA VAL A 33 -2.49 -11.51 7.67
C VAL A 33 -3.12 -12.89 7.55
N GLU A 34 -4.35 -13.06 8.04
CA GLU A 34 -5.10 -14.29 7.79
C GLU A 34 -5.64 -14.31 6.36
N GLY A 35 -5.17 -15.27 5.57
CA GLY A 35 -5.58 -15.46 4.18
C GLY A 35 -5.21 -14.28 3.26
N ARG A 36 -5.89 -14.23 2.11
CA ARG A 36 -5.76 -13.15 1.12
C ARG A 36 -7.14 -12.69 0.67
N PRO A 37 -7.34 -11.39 0.40
CA PRO A 37 -8.54 -10.94 -0.27
C PRO A 37 -8.64 -11.58 -1.65
N LYS A 38 -9.85 -11.72 -2.17
CA LYS A 38 -10.11 -12.18 -3.55
C LYS A 38 -10.59 -11.00 -4.39
N PRO A 39 -10.09 -10.83 -5.63
CA PRO A 39 -10.59 -9.79 -6.52
C PRO A 39 -12.04 -10.07 -6.90
N ALA A 40 -12.78 -9.02 -7.25
CA ALA A 40 -14.11 -9.17 -7.82
C ALA A 40 -14.05 -9.78 -9.23
N ASP A 41 -14.91 -10.78 -9.49
CA ASP A 41 -15.09 -11.40 -10.81
C ASP A 41 -15.93 -10.48 -11.71
N ARG A 42 -15.31 -9.46 -12.31
CA ARG A 42 -15.98 -8.60 -13.29
C ARG A 42 -15.07 -8.26 -14.46
N ALA A 43 -15.69 -8.00 -15.62
CA ALA A 43 -15.00 -7.51 -16.81
C ALA A 43 -14.17 -6.25 -16.48
N PRO A 44 -12.89 -6.18 -16.89
CA PRO A 44 -11.98 -5.12 -16.48
C PRO A 44 -12.48 -3.72 -16.87
N SER A 45 -12.67 -2.83 -15.89
CA SER A 45 -12.84 -1.40 -16.17
C SER A 45 -11.49 -0.66 -16.15
N GLY A 46 -11.10 0.00 -17.25
CA GLY A 46 -9.81 0.70 -17.39
C GLY A 46 -9.68 2.03 -16.62
N VAL A 47 -10.69 2.40 -15.81
CA VAL A 47 -10.85 3.72 -15.19
C VAL A 47 -11.09 3.63 -13.69
N ALA A 48 -10.55 4.61 -12.94
CA ALA A 48 -10.66 4.77 -11.48
C ALA A 48 -12.01 4.30 -10.87
N ALA A 49 -12.02 3.83 -9.61
CA ALA A 49 -13.21 3.29 -8.98
C ALA A 49 -14.30 4.37 -8.88
N CYS A 50 -13.88 5.61 -8.61
CA CYS A 50 -14.75 6.75 -8.30
C CYS A 50 -14.45 8.00 -9.17
N SER A 51 -13.64 7.86 -10.21
CA SER A 51 -13.35 8.92 -11.17
C SER A 51 -13.15 8.34 -12.56
N SER A 52 -13.11 9.19 -13.58
CA SER A 52 -12.79 8.84 -14.96
C SER A 52 -11.28 8.85 -15.25
N GLU A 53 -10.42 8.92 -14.21
CA GLU A 53 -8.97 8.95 -14.41
C GLU A 53 -8.49 7.65 -15.07
N PRO A 54 -7.77 7.75 -16.21
CA PRO A 54 -7.17 6.59 -16.88
C PRO A 54 -6.12 5.93 -15.98
N ARG A 55 -6.06 4.60 -16.03
CA ARG A 55 -5.10 3.80 -15.23
C ARG A 55 -3.91 3.24 -16.00
N ALA A 56 -3.74 3.65 -17.26
CA ALA A 56 -2.63 3.19 -18.09
C ALA A 56 -1.28 3.59 -17.46
N GLY A 57 -0.32 2.66 -17.49
CA GLY A 57 1.06 2.93 -17.05
C GLY A 57 1.29 2.89 -15.54
N TYR A 58 0.32 2.47 -14.72
CA TYR A 58 0.56 2.27 -13.28
C TYR A 58 1.64 1.20 -13.06
N GLN A 59 2.66 1.56 -12.27
CA GLN A 59 3.72 0.64 -11.86
C GLN A 59 3.36 0.03 -10.51
N PRO A 60 3.28 -1.31 -10.39
CA PRO A 60 3.03 -1.98 -9.11
C PRO A 60 3.96 -1.52 -8.00
N MET A 61 3.44 -1.44 -6.77
CA MET A 61 4.27 -1.09 -5.62
C MET A 61 5.36 -2.14 -5.38
N ASN A 62 6.50 -1.69 -4.87
CA ASN A 62 7.61 -2.55 -4.49
C ASN A 62 8.08 -2.15 -3.08
N PRO A 63 8.39 -3.10 -2.17
CA PRO A 63 8.81 -2.79 -0.80
C PRO A 63 10.01 -1.84 -0.70
N TRP A 64 11.02 -2.01 -1.55
CA TRP A 64 12.18 -1.15 -1.61
C TRP A 64 11.85 0.22 -2.19
N ARG A 65 11.05 0.28 -3.27
CA ARG A 65 10.64 1.58 -3.85
C ARG A 65 9.76 2.36 -2.87
N PHE A 66 8.86 1.69 -2.15
CA PHE A 66 8.05 2.28 -1.09
C PHE A 66 8.93 2.79 0.05
N ALA A 67 9.91 2.01 0.51
CA ALA A 67 10.85 2.45 1.53
C ALA A 67 11.71 3.64 1.06
N ALA A 68 12.14 3.65 -0.20
CA ALA A 68 12.94 4.72 -0.77
C ALA A 68 12.20 6.07 -0.80
N GLN A 69 10.86 6.06 -0.92
CA GLN A 69 10.05 7.29 -0.90
C GLN A 69 10.17 8.07 0.42
N PHE A 70 10.51 7.41 1.54
CA PHE A 70 10.70 8.12 2.81
C PHE A 70 11.97 8.97 2.86
N PHE A 71 12.90 8.77 1.92
CA PHE A 71 14.09 9.59 1.75
C PHE A 71 13.91 10.69 0.70
N ASP A 72 12.76 10.71 0.02
CA ASP A 72 12.41 11.72 -0.96
C ASP A 72 11.84 12.96 -0.27
N LYS A 73 12.44 14.12 -0.50
CA LYS A 73 12.07 15.39 0.14
C LYS A 73 10.67 15.86 -0.26
N ASP A 74 10.19 15.43 -1.42
CA ASP A 74 8.90 15.87 -1.97
C ASP A 74 7.79 14.83 -1.80
N VAL A 75 8.03 13.75 -1.04
CA VAL A 75 7.06 12.66 -0.86
C VAL A 75 5.70 13.14 -0.35
N MET A 76 5.68 14.14 0.52
CA MET A 76 4.44 14.71 1.07
C MET A 76 3.66 15.56 0.05
N GLN A 77 4.32 16.03 -1.02
CA GLN A 77 3.71 16.84 -2.07
C GLN A 77 3.17 15.97 -3.23
N LYS A 78 3.64 14.71 -3.34
CA LYS A 78 3.24 13.81 -4.42
C LYS A 78 1.81 13.30 -4.20
N LYS A 79 0.95 13.50 -5.19
CA LYS A 79 -0.40 12.90 -5.21
C LYS A 79 -0.26 11.38 -5.21
N VAL A 80 -0.79 10.73 -4.17
CA VAL A 80 -0.89 9.26 -4.12
C VAL A 80 -1.79 8.79 -5.26
N PRO A 81 -1.34 7.87 -6.13
CA PRO A 81 -2.15 7.31 -7.21
C PRO A 81 -3.45 6.69 -6.70
N GLU A 82 -4.55 6.83 -7.46
CA GLU A 82 -5.85 6.27 -7.08
C GLU A 82 -5.80 4.74 -6.89
N VAL A 83 -4.99 4.04 -7.70
CA VAL A 83 -4.78 2.58 -7.57
C VAL A 83 -4.22 2.20 -6.20
N GLU A 84 -3.25 2.95 -5.69
CA GLU A 84 -2.65 2.70 -4.37
C GLU A 84 -3.68 2.95 -3.26
N ARG A 85 -4.49 4.00 -3.42
CA ARG A 85 -5.53 4.35 -2.45
C ARG A 85 -6.65 3.32 -2.40
N GLU A 86 -7.09 2.84 -3.55
CA GLU A 86 -8.08 1.77 -3.70
C GLU A 86 -7.56 0.44 -3.12
N ALA A 87 -6.32 0.06 -3.46
CA ALA A 87 -5.67 -1.13 -2.91
C ALA A 87 -5.53 -1.04 -1.38
N PHE A 88 -5.15 0.13 -0.85
CA PHE A 88 -5.07 0.37 0.59
C PHE A 88 -6.43 0.26 1.27
N TRP A 89 -7.49 0.75 0.62
CA TRP A 89 -8.86 0.59 1.11
C TRP A 89 -9.26 -0.89 1.20
N ILE A 90 -9.00 -1.67 0.16
CA ILE A 90 -9.29 -3.11 0.11
C ILE A 90 -8.52 -3.84 1.22
N ALA A 91 -7.21 -3.57 1.34
CA ALA A 91 -6.38 -4.16 2.38
C ALA A 91 -6.92 -3.86 3.78
N ARG A 92 -7.28 -2.59 4.03
CA ARG A 92 -7.86 -2.15 5.30
C ARG A 92 -9.19 -2.84 5.60
N ARG A 93 -10.09 -2.94 4.62
CA ARG A 93 -11.39 -3.61 4.78
C ARG A 93 -11.23 -5.09 5.08
N HIS A 94 -10.28 -5.77 4.41
CA HIS A 94 -9.93 -7.16 4.69
C HIS A 94 -9.46 -7.33 6.15
N LEU A 95 -8.52 -6.49 6.60
CA LEU A 95 -7.99 -6.54 7.96
C LEU A 95 -9.01 -6.19 9.04
N TRP A 96 -9.98 -5.32 8.75
CA TRP A 96 -11.04 -4.96 9.69
C TRP A 96 -12.01 -6.10 9.99
N ARG A 97 -12.08 -7.12 9.12
CA ARG A 97 -12.87 -8.34 9.33
C ARG A 97 -12.15 -9.37 10.20
N GLN A 98 -10.87 -9.16 10.50
CA GLN A 98 -10.04 -10.06 11.30
C GLN A 98 -9.98 -9.59 12.76
N PRO A 99 -9.60 -10.47 13.70
CA PRO A 99 -9.36 -10.09 15.09
C PRO A 99 -8.44 -8.87 15.17
N ARG A 100 -8.76 -7.94 16.06
CA ARG A 100 -8.00 -6.68 16.19
C ARG A 100 -6.63 -6.98 16.79
N HIS A 101 -5.60 -6.70 16.03
CA HIS A 101 -4.22 -6.78 16.47
C HIS A 101 -3.69 -5.39 16.88
N GLY A 102 -2.54 -5.35 17.55
CA GLY A 102 -1.89 -4.09 17.93
C GLY A 102 -1.64 -3.17 16.74
N MET A 103 -1.60 -1.86 16.99
CA MET A 103 -1.53 -0.81 15.96
C MET A 103 -0.36 -1.01 14.99
N LEU A 104 0.83 -1.36 15.50
CA LEU A 104 2.03 -1.61 14.67
C LEU A 104 1.80 -2.77 13.68
N ARG A 105 1.29 -3.91 14.18
CA ARG A 105 0.95 -5.06 13.35
C ARG A 105 -0.10 -4.70 12.30
N TRP A 106 -1.09 -3.91 12.67
CA TRP A 106 -2.13 -3.45 11.75
C TRP A 106 -1.55 -2.61 10.60
N HIS A 107 -0.71 -1.62 10.90
CA HIS A 107 -0.06 -0.80 9.87
C HIS A 107 0.86 -1.64 8.97
N LEU A 108 1.70 -2.49 9.57
CA LEU A 108 2.62 -3.35 8.82
C LEU A 108 1.85 -4.29 7.87
N SER A 109 0.81 -4.94 8.38
CA SER A 109 -0.03 -5.84 7.60
C SER A 109 -0.81 -5.10 6.51
N SER A 110 -1.32 -3.90 6.81
CA SER A 110 -2.07 -3.09 5.85
C SER A 110 -1.19 -2.66 4.68
N THR A 111 0.01 -2.17 4.96
CA THR A 111 0.98 -1.78 3.94
C THR A 111 1.44 -2.99 3.12
N ALA A 112 1.81 -4.09 3.79
CA ALA A 112 2.25 -5.30 3.11
C ALA A 112 1.16 -5.87 2.18
N LEU A 113 -0.09 -5.89 2.65
CA LEU A 113 -1.22 -6.37 1.86
C LEU A 113 -1.54 -5.42 0.69
N THR A 114 -1.38 -4.10 0.87
CA THR A 114 -1.52 -3.12 -0.21
C THR A 114 -0.49 -3.36 -1.32
N ILE A 115 0.79 -3.56 -0.95
CA ILE A 115 1.85 -3.89 -1.90
C ILE A 115 1.55 -5.22 -2.60
N TRP A 116 1.07 -6.22 -1.87
CA TRP A 116 0.72 -7.51 -2.47
C TRP A 116 -0.44 -7.37 -3.48
N ILE A 117 -1.51 -6.64 -3.15
CA ILE A 117 -2.65 -6.39 -4.04
C ILE A 117 -2.17 -5.72 -5.33
N THR A 118 -1.42 -4.61 -5.23
CA THR A 118 -0.95 -3.86 -6.41
C THR A 118 -0.01 -4.65 -7.32
N ARG A 119 0.64 -5.70 -6.80
CA ARG A 119 1.53 -6.59 -7.57
C ARG A 119 0.81 -7.78 -8.21
N HIS A 120 -0.28 -8.27 -7.62
CA HIS A 120 -0.92 -9.51 -8.06
C HIS A 120 -2.26 -9.28 -8.75
N TRP A 121 -2.86 -8.10 -8.58
CA TRP A 121 -4.15 -7.76 -9.17
C TRP A 121 -3.96 -6.76 -10.30
N SER A 122 -4.79 -6.86 -11.32
CA SER A 122 -4.87 -5.82 -12.33
C SER A 122 -5.47 -4.55 -11.75
N THR A 123 -5.14 -3.40 -12.33
CA THR A 123 -5.70 -2.10 -11.92
C THR A 123 -7.23 -2.07 -12.01
N ALA A 124 -7.81 -2.86 -12.92
CA ALA A 124 -9.26 -3.03 -13.05
C ALA A 124 -9.86 -3.89 -11.92
N GLN A 125 -9.21 -5.00 -11.54
CA GLN A 125 -9.64 -5.81 -10.40
C GLN A 125 -9.62 -5.00 -9.11
N ILE A 126 -8.62 -4.14 -8.93
CA ILE A 126 -8.54 -3.22 -7.79
C ILE A 126 -9.71 -2.23 -7.82
N ALA A 127 -10.02 -1.65 -8.98
CA ALA A 127 -11.17 -0.76 -9.19
C ALA A 127 -12.48 -1.37 -8.72
N ASP A 128 -12.78 -2.54 -9.27
CA ASP A 128 -14.09 -3.17 -9.18
C ASP A 128 -14.28 -3.69 -7.76
N THR A 129 -13.22 -4.22 -7.16
CA THR A 129 -13.22 -4.63 -5.75
C THR A 129 -13.38 -3.42 -4.83
N ALA A 130 -12.70 -2.29 -5.09
CA ALA A 130 -12.86 -1.08 -4.29
C ALA A 130 -14.28 -0.52 -4.38
N ARG A 131 -14.91 -0.52 -5.56
CA ARG A 131 -16.33 -0.14 -5.72
C ARG A 131 -17.25 -1.05 -4.92
N LYS A 132 -17.05 -2.38 -5.00
CA LYS A 132 -17.81 -3.38 -4.24
C LYS A 132 -17.66 -3.18 -2.72
N GLU A 133 -16.51 -2.71 -2.27
CA GLU A 133 -16.18 -2.46 -0.86
C GLU A 133 -16.56 -1.05 -0.37
N ASP A 134 -17.52 -0.38 -1.03
CA ASP A 134 -18.04 0.96 -0.71
C ASP A 134 -17.02 2.11 -0.73
N PHE A 135 -15.88 1.94 -1.42
CA PHE A 135 -14.81 2.95 -1.46
C PHE A 135 -15.34 4.34 -1.86
N CYS A 136 -16.17 4.40 -2.90
CA CYS A 136 -16.68 5.67 -3.44
C CYS A 136 -17.62 6.43 -2.50
N ARG A 137 -18.40 5.72 -1.68
CA ARG A 137 -19.29 6.35 -0.70
C ARG A 137 -18.50 7.02 0.42
N THR A 138 -17.39 6.42 0.82
CA THR A 138 -16.47 7.01 1.81
C THR A 138 -15.55 8.06 1.21
N TRP A 139 -15.21 7.93 -0.07
CA TRP A 139 -14.40 8.88 -0.82
C TRP A 139 -15.16 10.19 -1.11
N SER A 140 -16.42 10.10 -1.53
CA SER A 140 -17.27 11.26 -1.81
C SER A 140 -17.53 12.10 -0.55
N LYS A 141 -17.75 11.47 0.61
CA LYS A 141 -17.90 12.15 1.90
C LYS A 141 -16.69 13.01 2.29
N ARG A 142 -15.48 12.68 1.83
CA ARG A 142 -14.27 13.51 2.07
C ARG A 142 -14.09 14.64 1.07
N ARG A 143 -14.78 14.60 -0.08
CA ARG A 143 -14.68 15.62 -1.14
C ARG A 143 -15.78 16.67 -1.09
N VAL A 144 -16.73 16.60 -0.15
CA VAL A 144 -17.67 17.71 0.09
C VAL A 144 -16.85 18.86 0.68
N PRO A 145 -16.59 19.97 -0.06
CA PRO A 145 -16.10 21.18 0.57
C PRO A 145 -17.17 21.60 1.56
N GLY A 146 -16.79 22.01 2.77
CA GLY A 146 -17.75 22.44 3.79
C GLY A 146 -18.86 23.27 3.15
N GLY A 147 -20.09 22.73 3.19
CA GLY A 147 -21.27 23.50 2.83
C GLY A 147 -21.28 24.77 3.70
N PRO A 148 -21.82 25.89 3.19
CA PRO A 148 -21.69 27.17 3.85
C PRO A 148 -22.15 27.06 5.30
N MET A 149 -21.27 27.44 6.23
CA MET A 149 -21.70 27.75 7.60
C MET A 149 -22.73 28.86 7.46
N ARG A 150 -24.00 28.53 7.76
CA ARG A 150 -25.01 29.55 7.98
C ARG A 150 -24.54 30.39 9.17
N GLN A 151 -24.29 31.67 8.92
CA GLN A 151 -24.22 32.69 9.96
C GLN A 151 -25.61 32.85 10.59
#